data_AF-A0A1R1I4W0-F1
#
_entry.id   AF-A0A1R1I4W0-F1
#
_cell.length_a   1.000
_cell.length_b   1.000
_cell.length_c   1.000
_cell.angle_alpha   90.00
_cell.angle_beta   90.00
_cell.angle_gamma   90.00
#
_symmetry.space_group_name_H-M   'P 1'
#
loop_
_entity.id
_entity.type
_entity.pdbx_description
1 polymer ?
#
loop_
_entity_poly.entity_id
_entity_poly.type
_entity_poly.pdbx_seq_one_letter_code
_entity_poly.pdbx_strand_id
1 'polypeptide(L)'
;MSESLHLVCPHCAAVNRVPAAKLPDAPNCGQCKQALFNGEPIELDSNAFERHLTRSDLPLVVDFWAPWCGPCRMMAPNFHQAAIDLEPHFRFIKINTEEEQALAARFNIRSIPTLAVFLQGREIARQSGALDLAALKRWLQPHIRKA
;
A
#
# COMPACT_ATOMS: atom_id res chain seq x y z
N MET A 1 4.61 -22.44 -16.68
CA MET A 1 5.47 -21.92 -15.59
C MET A 1 4.57 -21.11 -14.68
N SER A 2 4.44 -21.47 -13.40
CA SER A 2 3.58 -20.72 -12.48
C SER A 2 4.23 -19.37 -12.18
N GLU A 3 3.52 -18.29 -12.49
CA GLU A 3 3.97 -16.94 -12.18
C GLU A 3 4.18 -16.79 -10.67
N SER A 4 5.33 -16.26 -10.25
CA SER A 4 5.66 -16.01 -8.85
C SER A 4 5.76 -14.51 -8.63
N LEU A 5 5.21 -14.03 -7.53
CA LEU A 5 5.26 -12.65 -7.08
C LEU A 5 6.31 -12.52 -5.98
N HIS A 6 7.06 -11.43 -5.99
CA HIS A 6 7.90 -10.98 -4.90
C HIS A 6 7.10 -10.02 -4.03
N LEU A 7 7.01 -10.31 -2.74
CA LEU A 7 6.25 -9.54 -1.77
C LEU A 7 7.15 -9.19 -0.59
N VAL A 8 7.24 -7.91 -0.27
CA VAL A 8 7.96 -7.48 0.94
C VAL A 8 7.08 -7.71 2.16
N CYS A 9 7.62 -8.42 3.15
CA CYS A 9 6.94 -8.65 4.42
C CYS A 9 6.81 -7.33 5.19
N PRO A 10 5.60 -6.93 5.63
CA PRO A 10 5.42 -5.69 6.38
C PRO A 10 6.07 -5.70 7.77
N HIS A 11 6.41 -6.87 8.31
CA HIS A 11 6.90 -7.02 9.68
C HIS A 11 8.42 -7.07 9.81
N CYS A 12 9.09 -7.74 8.87
CA CYS A 12 10.54 -7.96 8.91
C CYS A 12 11.25 -7.55 7.62
N ALA A 13 10.51 -6.96 6.68
CA ALA A 13 11.00 -6.49 5.40
C ALA A 13 11.55 -7.59 4.46
N ALA A 14 11.53 -8.88 4.83
CA ALA A 14 11.98 -9.98 3.99
C ALA A 14 11.21 -10.04 2.66
N VAL A 15 11.91 -10.31 1.55
CA VAL A 15 11.28 -10.52 0.25
C VAL A 15 10.83 -11.97 0.15
N ASN A 16 9.55 -12.19 -0.06
CA ASN A 16 8.92 -13.49 -0.15
C ASN A 16 8.53 -13.77 -1.60
N ARG A 17 8.96 -14.93 -2.11
CA ARG A 17 8.50 -15.42 -3.41
C ARG A 17 7.24 -16.26 -3.21
N VAL A 18 6.10 -15.76 -3.67
CA VAL A 18 4.79 -16.39 -3.52
C VAL A 18 4.23 -16.73 -4.90
N PRO A 19 3.91 -18.00 -5.20
CA PRO A 19 3.18 -18.33 -6.43
C PRO A 19 1.87 -17.55 -6.50
N ALA A 20 1.57 -16.90 -7.62
CA ALA A 20 0.37 -16.06 -7.75
C ALA A 20 -0.93 -16.82 -7.39
N ALA A 21 -1.00 -18.10 -7.77
CA ALA A 21 -2.12 -18.99 -7.45
C ALA A 21 -2.31 -19.27 -5.94
N LYS A 22 -1.29 -19.06 -5.12
CA LYS A 22 -1.33 -19.25 -3.65
C LYS A 22 -1.54 -17.94 -2.88
N LEU A 23 -1.66 -16.82 -3.60
CA LEU A 23 -1.89 -15.53 -2.96
C LEU A 23 -3.21 -15.49 -2.15
N PRO A 24 -4.32 -16.12 -2.60
CA PRO A 24 -5.56 -16.21 -1.81
C PRO A 24 -5.45 -17.05 -0.53
N ASP A 25 -4.43 -17.92 -0.42
CA ASP A 25 -4.27 -18.85 0.72
C ASP A 25 -3.64 -18.18 1.96
N ALA A 26 -3.69 -16.85 2.06
CA ALA A 26 -3.10 -16.06 3.16
C ALA A 26 -1.65 -16.46 3.50
N PRO A 27 -0.70 -16.31 2.56
CA PRO A 27 0.68 -16.76 2.74
C PRO A 27 1.39 -16.04 3.90
N ASN A 28 2.14 -16.81 4.68
CA ASN A 28 3.02 -16.29 5.73
C ASN A 28 4.43 -15.98 5.19
N CYS A 29 5.10 -15.04 5.84
CA CYS A 29 6.50 -14.73 5.57
C CYS A 29 7.39 -15.94 5.90
N GLY A 30 8.28 -16.31 4.97
CA GLY A 30 9.24 -17.40 5.16
C GLY A 30 10.24 -17.16 6.30
N GLN A 31 10.52 -15.89 6.63
CA GLN A 31 11.50 -15.50 7.65
C GLN A 31 10.86 -15.32 9.04
N CYS A 32 9.90 -14.41 9.21
CA CYS A 32 9.28 -14.14 10.53
C CYS A 32 8.01 -14.94 10.82
N LYS A 33 7.51 -15.72 9.86
CA LYS A 33 6.30 -16.56 9.97
C LYS A 33 4.96 -15.82 10.17
N GLN A 34 4.97 -14.50 10.23
CA GLN A 34 3.75 -13.69 10.29
C GLN A 34 3.07 -13.60 8.93
N ALA A 35 1.75 -13.38 8.94
CA ALA A 35 0.94 -13.21 7.74
C ALA A 35 1.45 -12.03 6.89
N LEU A 36 1.53 -12.24 5.57
CA LEU A 36 1.89 -11.16 4.64
C LEU A 36 0.75 -10.15 4.51
N PHE A 37 -0.51 -10.57 4.64
CA PHE A 37 -1.71 -9.73 4.55
C PHE A 37 -2.61 -10.03 5.73
N ASN A 38 -3.17 -8.99 6.34
CA ASN A 38 -4.06 -9.07 7.48
C ASN A 38 -5.23 -8.07 7.38
N GLY A 39 -5.42 -7.44 6.22
CA GLY A 39 -6.47 -6.44 6.00
C GLY A 39 -6.18 -5.09 6.65
N GLU A 40 -4.93 -4.83 7.06
CA GLU A 40 -4.54 -3.59 7.75
C GLU A 40 -3.62 -2.72 6.88
N PRO A 41 -3.89 -1.40 6.79
CA PRO A 41 -2.89 -0.47 6.30
C PRO A 41 -1.65 -0.48 7.20
N ILE A 42 -0.47 -0.53 6.58
CA ILE A 42 0.80 -0.50 7.31
C ILE A 42 1.41 0.90 7.25
N GLU A 43 1.91 1.39 8.38
CA GLU A 43 2.67 2.63 8.43
C GLU A 43 4.15 2.32 8.23
N LEU A 44 4.80 3.02 7.31
CA LEU A 44 6.20 2.75 6.94
C LEU A 44 7.03 4.02 6.99
N ASP A 45 8.27 3.87 7.46
CA ASP A 45 9.32 4.87 7.29
C ASP A 45 9.86 4.86 5.85
N SER A 46 10.72 5.84 5.54
CA SER A 46 11.37 5.94 4.22
C SER A 46 12.09 4.65 3.79
N ASN A 47 12.81 3.98 4.68
CA ASN A 47 13.62 2.81 4.31
C ASN A 47 12.74 1.59 3.99
N ALA A 48 11.74 1.31 4.84
CA ALA A 48 10.79 0.24 4.61
C ALA A 48 9.96 0.52 3.36
N PHE A 49 9.50 1.76 3.18
CA PHE A 49 8.75 2.17 1.99
C PHE A 49 9.54 1.95 0.70
N GLU A 50 10.80 2.38 0.62
CA GLU A 50 11.64 2.18 -0.57
C GLU A 50 11.81 0.69 -0.92
N ARG A 51 11.91 -0.17 0.10
CA ARG A 51 11.97 -1.61 -0.12
C ARG A 51 10.67 -2.14 -0.69
N HIS A 52 9.52 -1.75 -0.14
CA HIS A 52 8.22 -2.10 -0.70
C HIS A 52 8.08 -1.63 -2.14
N LEU A 53 8.45 -0.38 -2.42
CA LEU A 53 8.35 0.28 -3.71
C LEU A 53 9.16 -0.44 -4.81
N THR A 54 10.36 -0.92 -4.47
CA THR A 54 11.32 -1.48 -5.44
C THR A 54 11.30 -3.01 -5.52
N ARG A 55 10.75 -3.70 -4.52
CA ARG A 55 10.84 -5.18 -4.41
C ARG A 55 9.48 -5.88 -4.36
N SER A 56 8.36 -5.15 -4.43
CA SER A 56 7.03 -5.75 -4.46
C SER A 56 6.45 -5.77 -5.87
N ASP A 57 5.86 -6.92 -6.24
CA ASP A 57 5.21 -7.11 -7.54
C ASP A 57 3.72 -6.73 -7.55
N LEU A 58 3.14 -6.50 -6.36
CA LEU A 58 1.79 -5.98 -6.22
C LEU A 58 1.77 -4.45 -6.24
N PRO A 59 0.69 -3.83 -6.74
CA PRO A 59 0.53 -2.39 -6.63
C PRO A 59 0.40 -1.96 -5.16
N LEU A 60 1.08 -0.88 -4.82
CA LEU A 60 1.03 -0.23 -3.51
C LEU A 60 0.06 0.94 -3.59
N VAL A 61 -0.92 1.00 -2.70
CA VAL A 61 -1.78 2.17 -2.51
C VAL A 61 -1.26 2.90 -1.28
N VAL A 62 -0.86 4.15 -1.45
CA VAL A 62 -0.18 4.94 -0.42
C VAL A 62 -1.06 6.13 -0.05
N ASP A 63 -1.38 6.27 1.23
CA ASP A 63 -2.00 7.47 1.81
C ASP A 63 -0.92 8.32 2.49
N PHE A 64 -0.59 9.46 1.87
CA PHE A 64 0.26 10.49 2.46
C PHE A 64 -0.61 11.38 3.36
N TRP A 65 -0.36 11.32 4.67
CA TRP A 65 -1.26 11.87 5.68
C TRP A 65 -0.49 12.61 6.80
N ALA A 66 -1.23 13.20 7.75
CA ALA A 66 -0.71 13.72 9.02
C ALA A 66 -1.80 13.66 10.10
N PRO A 67 -1.46 13.55 11.40
CA PRO A 67 -2.43 13.37 12.49
C PRO A 67 -3.36 14.58 12.70
N TRP A 68 -2.84 15.80 12.52
CA TRP A 68 -3.63 17.03 12.67
C TRP A 68 -4.61 17.27 11.52
N CYS A 69 -4.42 16.62 10.37
CA CYS A 69 -5.23 16.81 9.17
C CYS A 69 -6.64 16.20 9.33
N GLY A 70 -7.66 17.06 9.40
CA GLY A 70 -9.06 16.66 9.51
C GLY A 70 -9.53 15.71 8.40
N PRO A 71 -9.34 16.05 7.11
CA PRO A 71 -9.67 15.15 6.00
C PRO A 71 -8.94 13.80 6.04
N CYS A 72 -7.70 13.77 6.54
CA CYS A 72 -6.93 12.53 6.70
C CYS A 72 -7.59 11.61 7.73
N ARG A 73 -8.09 12.16 8.85
CA ARG A 73 -8.85 11.37 9.83
C ARG A 73 -10.16 10.81 9.28
N MET A 74 -10.82 11.52 8.36
CA MET A 74 -12.00 11.01 7.65
C MET A 74 -11.64 9.92 6.63
N MET A 75 -10.47 10.03 5.98
CA MET A 75 -9.96 9.06 5.02
C MET A 75 -9.59 7.73 5.68
N ALA A 76 -8.98 7.78 6.87
CA ALA A 76 -8.43 6.62 7.59
C ALA A 76 -9.38 5.40 7.69
N PRO A 77 -10.65 5.52 8.15
CA PRO A 77 -11.55 4.36 8.21
C PRO A 77 -11.90 3.80 6.82
N ASN A 78 -12.04 4.65 5.80
CA ASN A 78 -12.30 4.20 4.43
C ASN A 78 -11.08 3.47 3.85
N PHE A 79 -9.87 3.96 4.15
CA PHE A 79 -8.62 3.34 3.71
C PHE A 79 -8.39 1.98 4.37
N HIS A 80 -8.68 1.85 5.67
CA HIS A 80 -8.64 0.58 6.38
C HIS A 80 -9.68 -0.42 5.85
N GLN A 81 -10.94 -0.01 5.65
CA GLN A 81 -11.94 -0.91 5.07
C GLN A 81 -11.57 -1.36 3.65
N ALA A 82 -10.95 -0.49 2.84
CA ALA A 82 -10.45 -0.88 1.54
C ALA A 82 -9.30 -1.89 1.61
N ALA A 83 -8.45 -1.84 2.65
CA ALA A 83 -7.42 -2.85 2.88
C ALA A 83 -8.04 -4.22 3.16
N ILE A 84 -9.06 -4.29 4.02
CA ILE A 84 -9.83 -5.53 4.26
C ILE A 84 -10.42 -6.08 2.96
N ASP A 85 -11.03 -5.22 2.15
CA ASP A 85 -11.79 -5.63 0.97
C ASP A 85 -10.92 -6.00 -0.24
N LEU A 86 -9.73 -5.39 -0.36
CA LEU A 86 -8.93 -5.43 -1.59
C LEU A 86 -7.56 -6.06 -1.41
N GLU A 87 -7.13 -6.40 -0.18
CA GLU A 87 -6.01 -7.32 -0.02
C GLU A 87 -6.42 -8.73 -0.50
N PRO A 88 -5.53 -9.49 -1.16
CA PRO A 88 -4.13 -9.17 -1.47
C PRO A 88 -3.91 -8.57 -2.88
N HIS A 89 -4.92 -8.00 -3.53
CA HIS A 89 -4.74 -7.36 -4.84
C HIS A 89 -3.87 -6.09 -4.76
N PHE A 90 -3.87 -5.43 -3.61
CA PHE A 90 -3.04 -4.27 -3.30
C PHE A 90 -2.30 -4.44 -1.99
N ARG A 91 -1.30 -3.59 -1.76
CA ARG A 91 -0.76 -3.30 -0.44
C ARG A 91 -1.15 -1.89 -0.01
N PHE A 92 -1.81 -1.74 1.13
CA PHE A 92 -2.19 -0.43 1.66
C PHE A 92 -1.11 0.08 2.62
N ILE A 93 -0.59 1.27 2.33
CA ILE A 93 0.52 1.90 3.06
C ILE A 93 0.10 3.29 3.51
N LYS A 94 0.47 3.68 4.72
CA LYS A 94 0.35 5.05 5.22
C LYS A 94 1.75 5.64 5.39
N ILE A 95 1.92 6.88 4.97
CA ILE A 95 3.14 7.68 5.17
C ILE A 95 2.76 8.94 5.94
N ASN A 96 3.23 9.07 7.16
CA ASN A 96 3.09 10.31 7.92
C ASN A 96 4.09 11.36 7.39
N THR A 97 3.56 12.37 6.72
CA THR A 97 4.36 13.43 6.08
C THR A 97 5.05 14.37 7.06
N GLU A 98 4.65 14.41 8.34
CA GLU A 98 5.37 15.18 9.37
C GLU A 98 6.67 14.51 9.79
N GLU A 99 6.66 13.19 9.85
CA GLU A 99 7.80 12.35 10.21
C GLU A 99 8.70 12.11 8.99
N GLU A 100 8.10 11.83 7.84
CA GLU A 100 8.78 11.47 6.59
C GLU A 100 8.85 12.65 5.60
N GLN A 101 9.36 13.80 6.05
CA GLN A 101 9.38 15.05 5.27
C GLN A 101 10.16 14.93 3.95
N ALA A 102 11.29 14.22 3.96
CA ALA A 102 12.09 13.98 2.76
C ALA A 102 11.32 13.13 1.73
N LEU A 103 10.53 12.17 2.19
CA LEU A 103 9.69 11.34 1.33
C LEU A 103 8.54 12.16 0.73
N ALA A 104 7.88 12.98 1.56
CA ALA A 104 6.85 13.92 1.10
C ALA A 104 7.39 14.88 0.03
N ALA A 105 8.60 15.41 0.22
CA ALA A 105 9.27 16.25 -0.76
C ALA A 105 9.60 15.49 -2.06
N ARG A 106 10.17 14.27 -1.96
CA ARG A 106 10.50 13.41 -3.12
C ARG A 106 9.29 13.13 -4.00
N PHE A 107 8.13 12.86 -3.41
CA PHE A 107 6.89 12.59 -4.14
C PHE A 107 6.04 13.86 -4.40
N ASN A 108 6.60 15.05 -4.15
CA ASN A 108 5.98 16.34 -4.40
C ASN A 108 4.56 16.41 -3.79
N ILE A 109 4.44 16.00 -2.51
CA ILE A 109 3.18 16.06 -1.77
C ILE A 109 2.92 17.51 -1.35
N ARG A 110 1.89 18.12 -1.97
CA ARG A 110 1.51 19.54 -1.76
C ARG A 110 0.25 19.73 -0.94
N SER A 111 -0.50 18.65 -0.73
CA SER A 111 -1.75 18.62 0.02
C SER A 111 -1.94 17.24 0.62
N ILE A 112 -2.62 17.14 1.75
CA ILE A 112 -2.95 15.87 2.40
C ILE A 112 -4.46 15.78 2.73
N PRO A 113 -5.07 14.59 2.66
CA PRO A 113 -4.45 13.35 2.19
C PRO A 113 -4.17 13.42 0.69
N THR A 114 -3.08 12.79 0.26
CA THR A 114 -2.84 12.47 -1.15
C THR A 114 -2.70 10.98 -1.25
N LEU A 115 -3.52 10.36 -2.10
CA LEU A 115 -3.45 8.95 -2.43
C LEU A 115 -2.61 8.79 -3.69
N ALA A 116 -1.74 7.78 -3.71
CA ALA A 116 -0.99 7.40 -4.90
C ALA A 116 -0.97 5.89 -5.06
N VAL A 117 -0.98 5.42 -6.31
CA VAL A 117 -0.77 4.01 -6.63
C VAL A 117 0.59 3.86 -7.28
N PHE A 118 1.42 2.97 -6.74
CA PHE A 118 2.71 2.60 -7.29
C PHE A 118 2.69 1.16 -7.78
N LEU A 119 3.31 0.90 -8.92
CA LEU A 119 3.54 -0.45 -9.42
C LEU A 119 4.94 -0.51 -10.02
N GLN A 120 5.73 -1.51 -9.61
CA GLN A 120 7.10 -1.71 -10.10
C GLN A 120 7.95 -0.44 -9.98
N GLY A 121 7.88 0.22 -8.81
CA GLY A 121 8.61 1.45 -8.51
C GLY A 121 8.09 2.73 -9.19
N ARG A 122 7.01 2.67 -9.98
CA ARG A 122 6.49 3.82 -10.73
C ARG A 122 5.12 4.25 -10.20
N GLU A 123 4.91 5.55 -10.07
CA GLU A 123 3.58 6.10 -9.82
C GLU A 123 2.71 5.92 -11.07
N ILE A 124 1.56 5.27 -10.93
CA ILE A 124 0.62 4.99 -12.03
C ILE A 124 -0.73 5.69 -11.86
N ALA A 125 -1.03 6.20 -10.66
CA ALA A 125 -2.21 7.00 -10.38
C ALA A 125 -2.00 7.89 -9.15
N ARG A 126 -2.69 9.03 -9.12
CA ARG A 126 -2.71 9.97 -8.00
C ARG A 126 -4.10 10.56 -7.82
N GLN A 127 -4.50 10.73 -6.57
CA GLN A 127 -5.73 11.43 -6.17
C GLN A 127 -5.41 12.33 -4.99
N SER A 128 -5.74 13.61 -5.09
CA SER A 128 -5.66 14.54 -3.96
C SER A 128 -7.00 14.65 -3.24
N GLY A 129 -6.96 14.73 -1.91
CA GLY A 129 -8.14 14.83 -1.07
C GLY A 129 -8.71 13.48 -0.64
N ALA A 130 -9.57 13.52 0.38
CA ALA A 130 -10.20 12.34 0.94
C ALA A 130 -11.28 11.79 0.00
N LEU A 131 -11.40 10.46 -0.05
CA LEU A 131 -12.46 9.74 -0.74
C LEU A 131 -13.32 8.99 0.28
N ASP A 132 -14.62 8.84 -0.01
CA ASP A 132 -15.41 7.80 0.62
C ASP A 132 -14.97 6.40 0.13
N LEU A 133 -15.40 5.35 0.83
CA LEU A 133 -15.03 3.96 0.49
C LEU A 133 -15.42 3.57 -0.95
N ALA A 134 -16.62 3.97 -1.41
CA ALA A 134 -17.10 3.60 -2.73
C ALA A 134 -16.28 4.28 -3.84
N ALA A 135 -15.95 5.57 -3.66
CA ALA A 135 -15.11 6.33 -4.55
C ALA A 135 -13.67 5.79 -4.56
N LEU A 136 -13.12 5.43 -3.39
CA LEU A 136 -11.81 4.80 -3.29
C LEU A 136 -11.76 3.49 -4.07
N LYS A 137 -12.73 2.58 -3.86
CA LYS A 137 -12.76 1.29 -4.57
C LYS A 137 -12.92 1.48 -6.09
N ARG A 138 -13.77 2.42 -6.53
CA ARG A 138 -13.90 2.76 -7.96
C ARG A 138 -12.60 3.30 -8.54
N TRP A 139 -11.90 4.16 -7.82
CA TRP A 139 -10.61 4.72 -8.26
C TRP A 139 -9.52 3.65 -8.36
N LEU A 140 -9.52 2.66 -7.45
CA LEU A 140 -8.55 1.56 -7.46
C LEU A 140 -8.86 0.46 -8.48
N GLN A 141 -10.12 0.29 -8.87
CA GLN A 141 -10.57 -0.80 -9.74
C GLN A 141 -9.73 -0.99 -11.03
N PRO A 142 -9.35 0.06 -11.78
CA PRO A 142 -8.54 -0.09 -13.00
C PRO A 142 -7.13 -0.63 -12.76
N HIS A 143 -6.64 -0.55 -11.51
CA HIS A 143 -5.28 -0.92 -11.12
C HIS A 143 -5.20 -2.29 -10.45
N ILE A 144 -6.32 -3.00 -10.31
CA ILE A 144 -6.32 -4.38 -9.84
C ILE A 144 -5.55 -5.22 -10.85
N ARG A 145 -4.51 -5.91 -10.37
CA ARG A 145 -3.82 -6.90 -11.17
C ARG A 145 -4.80 -8.03 -11.52
N LYS A 146 -5.07 -8.19 -12.81
CA LYS A 146 -5.80 -9.35 -13.33
C LYS A 146 -4.89 -10.58 -13.19
N ALA A 147 -5.40 -11.62 -12.53
CA ALA A 147 -4.71 -12.89 -12.37
C ALA A 147 -4.47 -13.59 -13.72
#